data_AF-U3TRL4-F1
#
_entry.id   AF-U3TRL4-F1
#
_cell.length_a   1.000
_cell.length_b   1.000
_cell.length_c   1.000
_cell.angle_alpha   90.00
_cell.angle_beta   90.00
_cell.angle_gamma   90.00
#
_symmetry.space_group_name_H-M   'P 1'
#
loop_
_entity.id
_entity.type
_entity.pdbx_description
1 polymer ?
#
loop_
_entity_poly.entity_id
_entity_poly.type
_entity_poly.pdbx_seq_one_letter_code
_entity_poly.pdbx_strand_id
1 'polypeptide(L)'
;MERHGAIRVGTAAELNTLRQMFAVMGIEPVGYYDLSQAGVPVHSTAFRPVSDSALRRNPFRVFTSLLRLDLIDDAALRDKAAAILAARDIFTPGCRALIAQHQQQGGLNAADAARFVQEALETFRWHAYTTVNSATYRALSQQHRLIADVVCFRGCHINHLTPRTLDIERVQALMPSRGIEPKTLIEGPPPRAVPILLRQTSFKALEEAVHFNDGTPGTHTARFGEIEQRGAHA
;
A
#
# COMPACT_ATOMS: atom_id res chain seq x y z
N MET A 1 -16.63 0.51 -9.99
CA MET A 1 -16.68 0.40 -8.51
C MET A 1 -15.48 1.16 -7.97
N GLU A 2 -15.69 2.15 -7.10
CA GLU A 2 -14.62 3.00 -6.56
C GLU A 2 -13.94 2.33 -5.36
N ARG A 3 -12.61 2.19 -5.44
CA ARG A 3 -11.74 1.66 -4.39
C ARG A 3 -10.42 2.40 -4.43
N HIS A 4 -9.74 2.47 -3.29
CA HIS A 4 -8.31 2.80 -3.27
C HIS A 4 -7.53 1.72 -2.52
N GLY A 5 -6.31 1.45 -2.96
CA GLY A 5 -5.36 0.59 -2.24
C GLY A 5 -4.27 1.42 -1.57
N ALA A 6 -3.59 0.84 -0.58
CA ALA A 6 -2.36 1.38 -0.03
C ALA A 6 -1.26 0.33 0.00
N ILE A 7 -0.06 0.72 -0.43
CA ILE A 7 1.14 -0.13 -0.44
C ILE A 7 2.35 0.66 0.08
N ARG A 8 3.37 -0.06 0.51
CA ARG A 8 4.64 0.53 0.98
C ARG A 8 5.80 -0.14 0.28
N VAL A 9 6.79 0.64 -0.14
CA VAL A 9 8.03 0.18 -0.75
C VAL A 9 9.24 0.66 0.04
N GLY A 10 10.34 -0.07 -0.07
CA GLY A 10 11.56 0.16 0.70
C GLY A 10 12.62 0.97 -0.05
N THR A 11 12.57 1.01 -1.38
CA THR A 11 13.63 1.67 -2.18
C THR A 11 13.09 2.60 -3.26
N ALA A 12 13.91 3.58 -3.64
CA ALA A 12 13.61 4.48 -4.76
C ALA A 12 13.50 3.71 -6.10
N ALA A 13 14.27 2.64 -6.28
CA ALA A 13 14.20 1.79 -7.46
C ALA A 13 12.86 1.02 -7.55
N GLU A 14 12.36 0.53 -6.41
CA GLU A 14 11.02 -0.07 -6.31
C GLU A 14 9.93 0.95 -6.66
N LEU A 15 9.98 2.16 -6.06
CA LEU A 15 9.02 3.23 -6.34
C LEU A 15 9.02 3.64 -7.82
N ASN A 16 10.22 3.79 -8.42
CA ASN A 16 10.34 4.14 -9.83
C ASN A 16 9.80 3.05 -10.77
N THR A 17 9.95 1.77 -10.40
CA THR A 17 9.38 0.66 -11.17
C THR A 17 7.85 0.63 -11.01
N LEU A 18 7.32 0.85 -9.80
CA LEU A 18 5.88 1.00 -9.58
C LEU A 18 5.29 2.15 -10.41
N ARG A 19 5.97 3.30 -10.48
CA ARG A 19 5.54 4.41 -11.35
C ARG A 19 5.37 3.97 -12.80
N GLN A 20 6.30 3.15 -13.31
CA GLN A 20 6.22 2.65 -14.69
C GLN A 20 5.11 1.59 -14.85
N MET A 21 4.97 0.67 -13.89
CA MET A 21 3.87 -0.30 -13.84
C MET A 21 2.51 0.41 -13.85
N PHE A 22 2.36 1.42 -13.01
CA PHE A 22 1.15 2.24 -12.90
C PHE A 22 0.89 3.03 -14.19
N ALA A 23 1.92 3.54 -14.87
CA ALA A 23 1.75 4.20 -16.16
C ALA A 23 1.11 3.30 -17.24
N VAL A 24 1.39 1.99 -17.25
CA VAL A 24 0.73 1.01 -18.16
C VAL A 24 -0.80 1.05 -18.01
N MET A 25 -1.30 1.36 -16.82
CA MET A 25 -2.73 1.45 -16.50
C MET A 25 -3.31 2.87 -16.63
N GLY A 26 -2.53 3.82 -17.16
CA GLY A 26 -2.98 5.22 -17.32
C GLY A 26 -3.15 5.95 -16.00
N ILE A 27 -2.36 5.60 -14.99
CA ILE A 27 -2.37 6.24 -13.67
C ILE A 27 -1.02 6.90 -13.37
N GLU A 28 -1.09 8.08 -12.78
CA GLU A 28 0.03 9.02 -12.61
C GLU A 28 0.20 9.39 -11.13
N PRO A 29 1.43 9.72 -10.67
CA PRO A 29 1.64 10.19 -9.31
C PRO A 29 1.05 11.58 -9.11
N VAL A 30 0.18 11.73 -8.10
CA VAL A 30 -0.46 13.00 -7.76
C VAL A 30 -0.27 13.30 -6.27
N GLY A 31 0.22 14.51 -6.01
CA GLY A 31 0.45 15.01 -4.65
C GLY A 31 1.71 14.44 -4.00
N TYR A 32 2.13 15.10 -2.93
CA TYR A 32 3.23 14.70 -2.09
C TYR A 32 2.79 14.78 -0.63
N TYR A 33 3.06 13.73 0.13
CA TYR A 33 2.66 13.61 1.52
C TYR A 33 3.88 13.23 2.35
N ASP A 34 4.31 14.10 3.24
CA ASP A 34 5.37 13.78 4.20
C ASP A 34 4.74 13.34 5.53
N LEU A 35 4.77 12.04 5.81
CA LEU A 35 4.19 11.48 7.03
C LEU A 35 5.19 11.44 8.19
N SER A 36 6.45 11.85 7.97
CA SER A 36 7.43 11.98 9.05
C SER A 36 7.00 13.02 10.08
N GLN A 37 6.23 14.02 9.65
CA GLN A 37 5.60 15.02 10.53
C GLN A 37 4.62 14.40 11.53
N ALA A 38 4.09 13.20 11.24
CA ALA A 38 3.23 12.43 12.12
C ALA A 38 3.97 11.27 12.81
N GLY A 39 5.30 11.27 12.80
CA GLY A 39 6.14 10.23 13.40
C GLY A 39 6.19 8.92 12.61
N VAL A 40 5.71 8.90 11.37
CA VAL A 40 5.75 7.70 10.50
C VAL A 40 6.93 7.82 9.53
N PRO A 41 7.86 6.86 9.44
CA PRO A 41 9.12 7.02 8.71
C PRO A 41 8.96 6.85 7.19
N VAL A 42 8.01 7.55 6.58
CA VAL A 42 7.71 7.47 5.14
C VAL A 42 7.32 8.84 4.57
N HIS A 43 7.49 8.96 3.27
CA HIS A 43 6.81 9.96 2.44
C HIS A 43 6.12 9.26 1.27
N SER A 44 5.12 9.88 0.67
CA SER A 44 4.17 9.19 -0.20
C SER A 44 3.66 10.06 -1.35
N THR A 45 3.05 9.38 -2.32
CA THR A 45 2.23 9.97 -3.39
C THR A 45 1.00 9.07 -3.65
N ALA A 46 0.00 9.59 -4.35
CA ALA A 46 -1.15 8.81 -4.78
C ALA A 46 -1.12 8.60 -6.30
N PHE A 47 -0.98 7.34 -6.75
CA PHE A 47 -1.11 6.99 -8.16
C PHE A 47 -2.58 6.90 -8.57
N ARG A 48 -2.99 7.68 -9.56
CA ARG A 48 -4.40 7.74 -9.99
C ARG A 48 -4.57 8.25 -11.43
N PRO A 49 -5.73 8.00 -12.06
CA PRO A 49 -6.09 8.72 -13.28
C PRO A 49 -6.29 10.21 -12.97
N VAL A 50 -5.94 11.06 -13.93
CA VAL A 50 -6.06 12.53 -13.79
C VAL A 50 -7.16 13.13 -14.65
N SER A 51 -7.53 12.49 -15.77
CA SER A 51 -8.58 12.99 -16.64
C SER A 51 -9.98 12.63 -16.14
N ASP A 52 -10.91 13.54 -16.36
CA ASP A 52 -12.33 13.37 -16.05
C ASP A 52 -12.94 12.10 -16.66
N SER A 53 -12.59 11.79 -17.90
CA SER A 53 -13.08 10.61 -18.60
C SER A 53 -12.56 9.31 -17.98
N ALA A 54 -11.27 9.28 -17.60
CA ALA A 54 -10.68 8.12 -16.94
C ALA A 54 -11.23 7.94 -15.52
N LEU A 55 -11.38 9.03 -14.75
CA LEU A 55 -11.97 9.02 -13.41
C LEU A 55 -13.42 8.52 -13.42
N ARG A 56 -14.24 8.98 -14.39
CA ARG A 56 -15.63 8.48 -14.55
C ARG A 56 -15.67 6.99 -14.90
N ARG A 57 -14.69 6.49 -15.66
CA ARG A 57 -14.63 5.08 -16.07
C ARG A 57 -14.18 4.19 -14.92
N ASN A 58 -13.07 4.54 -14.26
CA ASN A 58 -12.52 3.81 -13.13
C ASN A 58 -11.62 4.72 -12.28
N PRO A 59 -12.09 5.21 -11.12
CA PRO A 59 -11.32 6.09 -10.25
C PRO A 59 -10.42 5.30 -9.28
N PHE A 60 -9.83 4.18 -9.73
CA PHE A 60 -8.93 3.39 -8.90
C PHE A 60 -7.68 4.21 -8.54
N ARG A 61 -7.25 4.12 -7.28
CA ARG A 61 -6.11 4.89 -6.76
C ARG A 61 -5.25 3.98 -5.91
N VAL A 62 -3.94 4.23 -5.90
CA VAL A 62 -3.02 3.54 -4.99
C VAL A 62 -2.19 4.58 -4.25
N PHE A 63 -2.37 4.66 -2.93
CA PHE A 63 -1.48 5.41 -2.06
C PHE A 63 -0.19 4.61 -1.88
N THR A 64 0.94 5.18 -2.28
CA THR A 64 2.24 4.49 -2.28
C THR A 64 3.22 5.27 -1.42
N SER A 65 3.66 4.63 -0.35
CA SER A 65 4.64 5.18 0.58
C SER A 65 6.03 4.60 0.33
N LEU A 66 7.05 5.44 0.35
CA LEU A 66 8.46 5.05 0.34
C LEU A 66 9.03 5.18 1.75
N LEU A 67 9.62 4.10 2.25
CA LEU A 67 10.33 4.06 3.52
C LEU A 67 11.56 4.98 3.48
N ARG A 68 11.70 5.78 4.53
CA ARG A 68 12.86 6.65 4.78
C ARG A 68 13.82 5.95 5.73
N LEU A 69 14.77 5.20 5.16
CA LEU A 69 15.78 4.49 5.94
C LEU A 69 16.64 5.42 6.79
N ASP A 70 16.82 6.67 6.38
CA ASP A 70 17.52 7.70 7.13
C ASP A 70 16.85 8.06 8.47
N LEU A 71 15.57 7.74 8.63
CA LEU A 71 14.82 7.88 9.90
C LEU A 71 14.95 6.63 10.79
N ILE A 72 15.82 5.69 10.45
CA ILE A 72 16.20 4.57 11.30
C ILE A 72 17.42 5.00 12.14
N ASP A 73 17.18 5.27 13.43
CA ASP A 73 18.16 5.72 14.43
C ASP A 73 19.37 4.79 14.60
N ASP A 74 19.14 3.47 14.76
CA ASP A 74 20.22 2.49 14.88
C ASP A 74 20.89 2.28 13.52
N ALA A 75 22.13 2.74 13.39
CA ALA A 75 22.90 2.66 12.16
C ALA A 75 23.13 1.21 11.69
N ALA A 76 23.40 0.27 12.60
CA ALA A 76 23.62 -1.12 12.24
C ALA A 76 22.31 -1.77 11.75
N LEU A 77 21.19 -1.42 12.39
CA LEU A 77 19.87 -1.89 11.97
C LEU A 77 19.45 -1.28 10.63
N ARG A 78 19.79 -0.01 10.39
CA ARG A 78 19.57 0.68 9.11
C ARG A 78 20.34 0.03 7.97
N ASP A 79 21.63 -0.24 8.17
CA ASP A 79 22.47 -0.89 7.16
C ASP A 79 21.97 -2.30 6.85
N LYS A 80 21.53 -3.03 7.89
CA LYS A 80 20.90 -4.33 7.73
C LYS A 80 19.59 -4.24 6.93
N ALA A 81 18.73 -3.27 7.23
CA ALA A 81 17.49 -3.04 6.47
C ALA A 81 17.77 -2.72 5.00
N ALA A 82 18.77 -1.86 4.73
CA ALA A 82 19.20 -1.54 3.39
C ALA A 82 19.69 -2.78 2.63
N ALA A 83 20.49 -3.65 3.26
CA ALA A 83 20.98 -4.88 2.66
C ALA A 83 19.84 -5.87 2.32
N ILE A 84 18.85 -6.02 3.23
CA ILE A 84 17.68 -6.87 2.99
C ILE A 84 16.86 -6.36 1.80
N LEU A 85 16.63 -5.05 1.73
CA LEU A 85 15.89 -4.41 0.64
C LEU A 85 16.64 -4.50 -0.70
N ALA A 86 17.97 -4.39 -0.69
CA ALA A 86 18.79 -4.51 -1.89
C ALA A 86 18.82 -5.94 -2.46
N ALA A 87 18.60 -6.95 -1.62
CA ALA A 87 18.68 -8.36 -2.01
C ALA A 87 17.38 -8.93 -2.62
N ARG A 88 16.27 -8.17 -2.63
CA ARG A 88 14.98 -8.64 -3.16
C ARG A 88 14.66 -8.03 -4.52
N ASP A 89 13.85 -8.76 -5.29
CA ASP A 89 13.10 -8.20 -6.42
C ASP A 89 11.61 -8.45 -6.18
N ILE A 90 10.84 -7.38 -6.09
CA ILE A 90 9.39 -7.45 -5.83
C ILE A 90 8.57 -7.58 -7.13
N PHE A 91 9.23 -7.50 -8.29
CA PHE A 91 8.58 -7.58 -9.60
C PHE A 91 8.97 -8.86 -10.30
N THR A 92 7.99 -9.54 -10.90
CA THR A 92 8.29 -10.69 -11.73
C THR A 92 9.04 -10.27 -13.00
N PRO A 93 9.88 -11.15 -13.58
CA PRO A 93 10.49 -10.89 -14.88
C PRO A 93 9.47 -10.59 -15.98
N GLY A 94 8.32 -11.28 -15.95
CA GLY A 94 7.21 -11.07 -16.89
C GLY A 94 6.59 -9.67 -16.78
N CYS A 95 6.43 -9.15 -15.56
CA CYS A 95 5.96 -7.79 -15.33
C CYS A 95 6.92 -6.76 -15.94
N ARG A 96 8.23 -6.90 -15.67
CA ARG A 96 9.26 -5.99 -16.21
C ARG A 96 9.30 -6.00 -17.74
N ALA A 97 9.20 -7.19 -18.35
CA ALA A 97 9.16 -7.34 -19.80
C ALA A 97 7.95 -6.63 -20.43
N LEU A 98 6.78 -6.75 -19.81
CA LEU A 98 5.55 -6.10 -20.29
C LEU A 98 5.57 -4.58 -20.11
N ILE A 99 6.18 -4.07 -19.04
CA ILE A 99 6.43 -2.63 -18.86
C ILE A 99 7.33 -2.11 -19.99
N ALA A 100 8.42 -2.82 -20.29
CA ALA A 100 9.33 -2.44 -21.37
C ALA A 100 8.64 -2.49 -22.74
N GLN A 101 7.84 -3.53 -23.00
CA GLN A 101 7.05 -3.65 -24.23
C GLN A 101 6.08 -2.48 -24.38
N HIS A 102 5.35 -2.12 -23.32
CA HIS A 102 4.45 -0.98 -23.32
C HIS A 102 5.18 0.33 -23.68
N GLN A 103 6.35 0.57 -23.10
CA GLN A 103 7.16 1.76 -23.38
C GLN A 103 7.65 1.82 -24.83
N GLN A 104 8.02 0.67 -25.41
CA GLN A 104 8.49 0.58 -26.80
C GLN A 104 7.35 0.72 -27.82
N GLN A 105 6.18 0.15 -27.53
CA GLN A 105 5.06 0.06 -28.48
C GLN A 105 3.99 1.14 -28.26
N GLY A 106 4.07 1.90 -27.16
CA GLY A 106 3.04 2.87 -26.75
C GLY A 106 1.75 2.23 -26.22
N GLY A 107 1.73 0.93 -25.98
CA GLY A 107 0.52 0.19 -25.63
C GLY A 107 0.77 -1.31 -25.47
N LEU A 108 -0.24 -2.02 -24.95
CA LEU A 108 -0.29 -3.49 -24.94
C LEU A 108 -1.57 -3.93 -25.66
N ASN A 109 -1.50 -5.04 -26.39
CA ASN A 109 -2.71 -5.70 -26.90
C ASN A 109 -3.48 -6.37 -25.74
N ALA A 110 -4.69 -6.88 -26.02
CA ALA A 110 -5.55 -7.47 -24.99
C ALA A 110 -4.93 -8.68 -24.28
N ALA A 111 -4.18 -9.54 -24.98
CA ALA A 111 -3.55 -10.72 -24.40
C ALA A 111 -2.39 -10.33 -23.47
N ASP A 112 -1.54 -9.41 -23.92
CA ASP A 112 -0.42 -8.89 -23.12
C ASP A 112 -0.91 -8.07 -21.92
N ALA A 113 -2.01 -7.30 -22.07
CA ALA A 113 -2.64 -6.60 -20.96
C ALA A 113 -3.21 -7.56 -19.91
N ALA A 114 -3.86 -8.65 -20.33
CA ALA A 114 -4.34 -9.68 -19.42
C ALA A 114 -3.17 -10.36 -18.66
N ARG A 115 -2.09 -10.68 -19.36
CA ARG A 115 -0.86 -11.22 -18.75
C ARG A 115 -0.24 -10.21 -17.78
N PHE A 116 -0.19 -8.94 -18.15
CA PHE A 116 0.36 -7.86 -17.33
C PHE A 116 -0.37 -7.76 -16.00
N VAL A 117 -1.70 -7.85 -15.99
CA VAL A 117 -2.49 -7.84 -14.76
C VAL A 117 -2.11 -9.01 -13.85
N GLN A 118 -1.95 -10.24 -14.39
CA GLN A 118 -1.55 -11.40 -13.58
C GLN A 118 -0.15 -11.23 -12.99
N GLU A 119 0.82 -10.82 -13.81
CA GLU A 119 2.20 -10.61 -13.39
C GLU A 119 2.33 -9.48 -12.36
N ALA A 120 1.59 -8.38 -12.53
CA ALA A 120 1.59 -7.27 -11.59
C ALA A 120 0.91 -7.60 -10.25
N LEU A 121 -0.12 -8.47 -10.26
CA LEU A 121 -0.79 -8.90 -9.03
C LEU A 121 0.13 -9.66 -8.08
N GLU A 122 1.14 -10.37 -8.60
CA GLU A 122 2.12 -11.08 -7.76
C GLU A 122 2.94 -10.12 -6.88
N THR A 123 3.21 -8.90 -7.34
CA THR A 123 3.93 -7.88 -6.54
C THR A 123 3.19 -7.49 -5.25
N PHE A 124 1.86 -7.61 -5.25
CA PHE A 124 0.99 -7.19 -4.14
C PHE A 124 0.44 -8.36 -3.31
N ARG A 125 0.83 -9.59 -3.65
CA ARG A 125 0.36 -10.80 -2.98
C ARG A 125 0.92 -10.86 -1.55
N TRP A 126 0.10 -11.34 -0.62
CA TRP A 126 0.54 -11.62 0.74
C TRP A 126 1.32 -12.92 0.79
N HIS A 127 2.46 -12.89 1.49
CA HIS A 127 3.30 -14.06 1.74
C HIS A 127 3.57 -14.17 3.24
N ALA A 128 3.18 -15.28 3.86
CA ALA A 128 3.39 -15.53 5.29
C ALA A 128 4.87 -15.74 5.67
N TYR A 129 5.74 -16.06 4.71
CA TYR A 129 7.16 -16.30 4.94
C TYR A 129 7.97 -15.01 4.86
N THR A 130 8.67 -14.68 5.94
CA THR A 130 9.57 -13.53 5.97
C THR A 130 10.90 -13.85 5.28
N THR A 131 11.62 -12.82 4.85
CA THR A 131 12.99 -12.92 4.30
C THR A 131 14.06 -12.91 5.39
N VAL A 132 13.66 -12.68 6.65
CA VAL A 132 14.54 -12.50 7.80
C VAL A 132 14.21 -13.47 8.94
N ASN A 133 15.13 -13.57 9.92
CA ASN A 133 14.92 -14.34 11.14
C ASN A 133 14.08 -13.55 12.17
N SER A 134 13.61 -14.25 13.20
CA SER A 134 12.71 -13.69 14.22
C SER A 134 13.35 -12.56 15.02
N ALA A 135 14.67 -12.62 15.25
CA ALA A 135 15.41 -11.58 15.97
C ALA A 135 15.49 -10.27 15.18
N THR A 136 15.76 -10.36 13.87
CA THR A 136 15.82 -9.21 12.97
C THR A 136 14.46 -8.56 12.82
N TYR A 137 13.41 -9.36 12.62
CA TYR A 137 12.04 -8.85 12.56
C TYR A 137 11.67 -8.11 13.85
N ARG A 138 11.99 -8.68 15.02
CA ARG A 138 11.73 -8.04 16.32
C ARG A 138 12.47 -6.71 16.47
N ALA A 139 13.75 -6.65 16.11
CA ALA A 139 14.53 -5.41 16.16
C ALA A 139 13.91 -4.31 15.29
N LEU A 140 13.58 -4.61 14.03
CA LEU A 140 12.93 -3.67 13.11
C LEU A 140 11.55 -3.24 13.61
N SER A 141 10.77 -4.18 14.17
CA SER A 141 9.42 -3.91 14.67
C SER A 141 9.42 -3.10 15.96
N GLN A 142 10.44 -3.25 16.81
CA GLN A 142 10.61 -2.47 18.04
C GLN A 142 10.86 -1.01 17.72
N GLN A 143 11.62 -0.73 16.67
CA GLN A 143 11.84 0.64 16.24
C GLN A 143 10.57 1.26 15.64
N HIS A 144 9.97 0.58 14.66
CA HIS A 144 8.64 0.97 14.18
C HIS A 144 8.00 -0.20 13.43
N ARG A 145 6.75 -0.53 13.73
CA ARG A 145 6.02 -1.66 13.10
C ARG A 145 6.02 -1.61 11.57
N LEU A 146 5.93 -0.39 11.01
CA LEU A 146 6.02 -0.14 9.56
C LEU A 146 7.38 -0.57 8.95
N ILE A 147 8.49 -0.38 9.67
CA ILE A 147 9.81 -0.78 9.15
C ILE A 147 9.84 -2.30 8.95
N ALA A 148 9.38 -3.06 9.95
CA ALA A 148 9.30 -4.52 9.83
C ALA A 148 8.36 -4.97 8.70
N ASP A 149 7.20 -4.32 8.57
CA ASP A 149 6.23 -4.55 7.49
C ASP A 149 6.84 -4.37 6.09
N VAL A 150 7.66 -3.33 5.88
CA VAL A 150 8.28 -3.06 4.58
C VAL A 150 9.49 -3.95 4.32
N VAL A 151 10.36 -4.13 5.32
CA VAL A 151 11.69 -4.75 5.13
C VAL A 151 11.64 -6.27 5.17
N CYS A 152 10.76 -6.86 6.00
CA CYS A 152 10.86 -8.30 6.32
C CYS A 152 10.15 -9.22 5.32
N PHE A 153 9.42 -8.67 4.34
CA PHE A 153 8.60 -9.45 3.42
C PHE A 153 9.11 -9.37 1.98
N ARG A 154 8.74 -10.39 1.19
CA ARG A 154 9.21 -10.55 -0.20
C ARG A 154 8.69 -9.49 -1.18
N GLY A 155 7.53 -8.90 -0.91
CA GLY A 155 6.87 -7.94 -1.80
C GLY A 155 6.22 -6.80 -1.03
N CYS A 156 5.53 -5.92 -1.75
CA CYS A 156 4.79 -4.79 -1.18
C CYS A 156 3.28 -5.11 -1.13
N HIS A 157 2.91 -6.01 -0.24
CA HIS A 157 1.53 -6.47 -0.11
C HIS A 157 0.54 -5.33 0.14
N ILE A 158 -0.73 -5.55 -0.21
CA ILE A 158 -1.80 -4.56 0.03
C ILE A 158 -2.01 -4.40 1.54
N ASN A 159 -1.79 -3.19 2.05
CA ASN A 159 -2.04 -2.83 3.45
C ASN A 159 -3.54 -2.83 3.75
N HIS A 160 -4.31 -2.16 2.89
CA HIS A 160 -5.76 -2.09 2.91
C HIS A 160 -6.30 -1.79 1.51
N LEU A 161 -7.55 -2.19 1.29
CA LEU A 161 -8.32 -1.84 0.10
C LEU A 161 -9.64 -1.21 0.56
N THR A 162 -9.73 0.11 0.40
CA THR A 162 -10.78 0.93 0.99
C THR A 162 -11.92 1.11 -0.01
N PRO A 163 -13.15 0.64 0.29
CA PRO A 163 -14.31 0.96 -0.51
C PRO A 163 -14.84 2.36 -0.19
N ARG A 164 -15.58 2.93 -1.15
CA ARG A 164 -16.33 4.18 -0.93
C ARG A 164 -17.72 3.90 -0.37
N THR A 165 -18.12 4.67 0.64
CA THR A 165 -19.50 4.81 1.13
C THR A 165 -20.04 6.21 0.85
N LEU A 166 -21.38 6.35 0.86
CA LEU A 166 -22.08 7.62 0.81
C LEU A 166 -22.34 8.21 2.20
N ASP A 167 -22.40 7.35 3.23
CA ASP A 167 -22.67 7.72 4.63
C ASP A 167 -21.77 6.86 5.53
N ILE A 168 -20.72 7.48 6.07
CA ILE A 168 -19.72 6.80 6.90
C ILE A 168 -20.23 6.54 8.31
N GLU A 169 -21.07 7.41 8.87
CA GLU A 169 -21.72 7.21 10.16
C GLU A 169 -22.61 5.97 10.15
N ARG A 170 -23.44 5.84 9.11
CA ARG A 170 -24.32 4.69 8.98
C ARG A 170 -23.53 3.40 8.84
N VAL A 171 -22.44 3.42 8.08
CA VAL A 171 -21.57 2.24 7.94
C VAL A 171 -20.89 1.91 9.27
N GLN A 172 -20.28 2.89 9.95
CA GLN A 172 -19.61 2.67 11.23
C GLN A 172 -20.55 2.08 12.29
N ALA A 173 -21.80 2.59 12.38
CA ALA A 173 -22.80 2.08 13.30
C ALA A 173 -23.25 0.64 12.99
N LEU A 174 -23.18 0.22 11.73
CA LEU A 174 -23.56 -1.13 11.29
C LEU A 174 -22.40 -2.14 11.40
N MET A 175 -21.15 -1.68 11.43
CA MET A 175 -19.98 -2.56 11.48
C MET A 175 -20.03 -3.61 12.61
N PRO A 176 -20.39 -3.26 13.88
CA PRO A 176 -20.45 -4.24 14.97
C PRO A 176 -21.47 -5.37 14.71
N SER A 177 -22.59 -5.08 14.04
CA SER A 177 -23.60 -6.10 13.68
C SER A 177 -23.08 -7.12 12.66
N ARG A 178 -21.92 -6.84 12.05
CA ARG A 178 -21.22 -7.72 11.10
C ARG A 178 -19.90 -8.25 11.67
N GLY A 179 -19.67 -8.12 12.97
CA GLY A 179 -18.44 -8.59 13.63
C GLY A 179 -17.21 -7.74 13.31
N ILE A 180 -17.40 -6.51 12.82
CA ILE A 180 -16.32 -5.56 12.55
C ILE A 180 -16.31 -4.52 13.67
N GLU A 181 -15.18 -4.39 14.36
CA GLU A 181 -15.00 -3.37 15.40
C GLU A 181 -14.24 -2.16 14.83
N PRO A 182 -14.93 -1.06 14.47
CA PRO A 182 -14.27 0.15 14.01
C PRO A 182 -13.57 0.88 15.14
N LYS A 183 -12.53 1.66 14.78
CA LYS A 183 -12.08 2.74 15.63
C LYS A 183 -13.23 3.73 15.84
N THR A 184 -13.33 4.27 17.05
CA THR A 184 -14.32 5.30 17.39
C THR A 184 -14.11 6.58 16.57
N LEU A 185 -12.85 6.94 16.32
CA LEU A 185 -12.50 8.14 15.59
C LEU A 185 -12.78 8.00 14.08
N ILE A 186 -13.51 8.98 13.53
CA ILE A 186 -13.59 9.25 12.09
C ILE A 186 -12.64 10.42 11.81
N GLU A 187 -11.65 10.19 10.97
CA GLU A 187 -10.70 11.19 10.51
C GLU A 187 -11.32 12.05 9.39
N GLY A 188 -10.85 13.30 9.27
CA GLY A 188 -11.34 14.27 8.29
C GLY A 188 -12.29 15.31 8.90
N PRO A 189 -12.98 16.10 8.06
CA PRO A 189 -13.93 17.11 8.51
C PRO A 189 -15.10 16.51 9.31
N PRO A 190 -15.79 17.31 10.16
CA PRO A 190 -17.02 16.87 10.82
C PRO A 190 -18.14 16.59 9.80
N PRO A 191 -19.27 15.98 10.21
CA PRO A 191 -20.42 15.74 9.34
C PRO A 191 -20.95 17.05 8.73
N ARG A 192 -21.31 17.02 7.45
CA ARG A 192 -21.80 18.19 6.70
C ARG A 192 -22.87 17.79 5.69
N ALA A 193 -23.84 18.67 5.45
CA ALA A 193 -24.81 18.53 4.37
C ALA A 193 -24.15 18.51 2.98
N VAL A 194 -23.06 19.26 2.83
CA VAL A 194 -22.17 19.21 1.66
C VAL A 194 -20.80 18.74 2.14
N PRO A 195 -20.49 17.44 2.01
CA PRO A 195 -19.19 16.89 2.41
C PRO A 195 -18.05 17.52 1.61
N ILE A 196 -16.91 17.73 2.26
CA ILE A 196 -15.67 18.25 1.66
C ILE A 196 -14.53 17.26 1.92
N LEU A 197 -13.53 17.24 1.05
CA LEU A 197 -12.38 16.33 1.12
C LEU A 197 -12.83 14.86 1.25
N LEU A 198 -12.41 14.18 2.31
CA LEU A 198 -12.87 12.85 2.66
C LEU A 198 -12.98 12.71 4.17
N ARG A 199 -13.79 11.73 4.57
CA ARG A 199 -13.86 11.21 5.93
C ARG A 199 -13.56 9.73 5.90
N GLN A 200 -12.81 9.23 6.86
CA GLN A 200 -12.39 7.82 6.89
C GLN A 200 -12.34 7.25 8.30
N THR A 201 -12.49 5.93 8.41
CA THR A 201 -12.21 5.21 9.65
C THR A 201 -11.63 3.84 9.32
N SER A 202 -10.92 3.27 10.29
CA SER A 202 -10.24 1.98 10.16
C SER A 202 -10.71 0.98 11.21
N PHE A 203 -10.49 -0.29 10.93
CA PHE A 203 -10.80 -1.40 11.82
C PHE A 203 -9.70 -2.46 11.74
N LYS A 204 -9.50 -3.22 12.82
CA LYS A 204 -8.59 -4.37 12.78
C LYS A 204 -9.24 -5.43 11.89
N ALA A 205 -8.59 -5.81 10.80
CA ALA A 205 -9.12 -6.84 9.91
C ALA A 205 -8.63 -8.22 10.34
N LEU A 206 -7.32 -8.47 10.30
CA LEU A 206 -6.73 -9.79 10.54
C LEU A 206 -5.33 -9.68 11.18
N GLU A 207 -5.05 -10.54 12.17
CA GLU A 207 -3.67 -10.91 12.50
C GLU A 207 -3.31 -12.15 11.69
N GLU A 208 -2.21 -12.07 10.95
CA GLU A 208 -1.75 -13.14 10.08
C GLU A 208 -0.59 -13.88 10.76
N ALA A 209 -0.62 -15.21 10.70
CA ALA A 209 0.54 -16.02 11.08
C ALA A 209 1.69 -15.74 10.10
N VAL A 210 2.90 -15.62 10.63
CA VAL A 210 4.13 -15.48 9.84
C VAL A 210 5.15 -16.53 10.22
N HIS A 211 5.94 -16.95 9.24
CA HIS A 211 6.99 -17.93 9.38
C HIS A 211 8.34 -17.26 9.17
N PHE A 212 9.15 -17.22 10.23
CA PHE A 212 10.51 -16.68 10.15
C PHE A 212 11.45 -17.67 9.47
N ASN A 213 12.52 -17.17 8.83
CA ASN A 213 13.47 -18.03 8.12
C ASN A 213 14.33 -18.91 9.05
N ASP A 214 14.27 -18.67 10.37
CA ASP A 214 14.86 -19.50 11.42
C ASP A 214 13.90 -20.61 11.92
N GLY A 215 12.73 -20.75 11.29
CA GLY A 215 11.70 -21.74 11.65
C GLY A 215 10.80 -21.31 12.81
N THR A 216 11.07 -20.18 13.46
CA THR A 216 10.25 -19.68 14.57
C THR A 216 8.88 -19.23 14.04
N PRO A 217 7.76 -19.65 14.65
CA PRO A 217 6.45 -19.10 14.33
C PRO A 217 6.28 -17.70 14.94
N GLY A 218 5.53 -16.82 14.27
CA GLY A 218 5.19 -15.49 14.77
C GLY A 218 3.86 -14.99 14.24
N THR A 219 3.52 -13.75 14.60
CA THR A 219 2.36 -13.05 14.06
C THR A 219 2.75 -11.67 13.54
N HIS A 220 2.02 -11.22 12.53
CA HIS A 220 2.15 -9.89 11.98
C HIS A 220 0.77 -9.30 11.71
N THR A 221 0.54 -8.07 12.17
CA THR A 221 -0.69 -7.34 11.84
C THR A 221 -0.49 -6.61 10.52
N ALA A 222 -0.64 -7.33 9.40
CA ALA A 222 -0.48 -6.73 8.06
C ALA A 222 -1.70 -5.91 7.63
N ARG A 223 -2.90 -6.30 8.07
CA ARG A 223 -4.14 -5.85 7.44
C ARG A 223 -5.03 -5.08 8.39
N PHE A 224 -5.21 -3.81 8.07
CA PHE A 224 -6.32 -3.02 8.57
C PHE A 224 -7.39 -2.98 7.49
N GLY A 225 -8.64 -3.00 7.90
CA GLY A 225 -9.72 -2.58 7.02
C GLY A 225 -9.93 -1.08 7.15
N GLU A 226 -10.38 -0.46 6.07
CA GLU A 226 -10.67 0.97 6.05
C GLU A 226 -11.93 1.20 5.19
N ILE A 227 -12.66 2.27 5.50
CA ILE A 227 -13.80 2.77 4.72
C ILE A 227 -13.66 4.29 4.54
N GLU A 228 -14.04 4.81 3.37
CA GLU A 228 -14.01 6.25 3.11
C GLU A 228 -15.33 6.80 2.56
N GLN A 229 -15.67 8.03 2.93
CA GLN A 229 -16.69 8.86 2.29
C GLN A 229 -16.01 10.07 1.66
N ARG A 230 -16.21 10.27 0.35
CA ARG A 230 -15.61 11.37 -0.41
C ARG A 230 -16.63 12.46 -0.72
N GLY A 231 -16.24 13.70 -0.41
CA GLY A 231 -16.97 14.92 -0.70
C GLY A 231 -16.38 15.71 -1.88
N ALA A 232 -16.74 16.98 -1.95
CA ALA A 232 -16.20 17.90 -2.94
C ALA A 232 -14.69 18.15 -2.71
N HIS A 233 -13.95 18.36 -3.79
CA HIS A 233 -12.59 18.89 -3.72
C HIS A 233 -12.65 20.31 -3.14
N ALA A 234 -11.74 20.60 -2.22
CA ALA A 234 -11.53 21.95 -1.69
C ALA A 234 -10.76 22.80 -2.71
#